data_AF-A0A7W1ICN0-F1
#
_entry.id   AF-A0A7W1ICN0-F1
#
_cell.length_a   1.000
_cell.length_b   1.000
_cell.length_c   1.000
_cell.angle_alpha   90.00
_cell.angle_beta   90.00
_cell.angle_gamma   90.00
#
_symmetry.space_group_name_H-M   'P 1'
#
loop_
_entity.id
_entity.type
_entity.pdbx_description
1 polymer ?
#
loop_
_entity_poly.entity_id
_entity_poly.type
_entity_poly.pdbx_seq_one_letter_code
_entity_poly.pdbx_strand_id
1 'polypeptide(L)'
;MSELGGSQISTLLETLPGIAQVLRSPVADALSHVIRAAARIGEFNIADAEELVRYATRRSLMAQEEGDRLIGDLHAAEQRRLDRAADREKASKARTKAKAARTIKSVKATKPVKKAAKGARKK
;
A
#
# COMPACT_ATOMS: atom_id res chain seq x y z
N MET A 1 -16.61 48.81 -21.79
CA MET A 1 -17.07 47.92 -20.70
C MET A 1 -16.59 46.51 -21.00
N SER A 2 -15.47 46.10 -20.42
CA SER A 2 -15.02 44.70 -20.45
C SER A 2 -14.11 44.44 -19.25
N GLU A 3 -14.66 44.65 -18.05
CA GLU A 3 -14.03 44.28 -16.77
C GLU A 3 -14.90 43.26 -16.00
N LEU A 4 -15.78 42.55 -16.71
CA LEU A 4 -16.68 41.56 -16.11
C LEU A 4 -16.13 40.12 -16.17
N GLY A 5 -14.83 39.91 -16.39
CA GLY A 5 -14.21 38.58 -16.38
C GLY A 5 -13.47 38.25 -15.08
N GLY A 6 -12.73 39.22 -14.52
CA GLY A 6 -11.84 38.96 -13.39
C GLY A 6 -12.56 38.78 -12.05
N SER A 7 -13.61 39.56 -11.80
CA SER A 7 -14.33 39.48 -10.51
C SER A 7 -15.24 38.25 -10.45
N GLN A 8 -15.90 37.86 -11.55
CA GLN A 8 -16.75 36.66 -11.60
C GLN A 8 -15.94 35.36 -11.46
N ILE A 9 -14.73 35.29 -12.02
CA ILE A 9 -13.81 34.15 -11.83
C ILE A 9 -13.34 34.08 -10.38
N SER A 10 -13.02 35.23 -9.77
CA SER A 10 -12.60 35.28 -8.36
C SER A 10 -13.72 34.83 -7.43
N THR A 11 -14.97 35.25 -7.68
CA THR A 11 -16.15 34.80 -6.93
C THR A 11 -16.44 33.31 -7.14
N LEU A 12 -16.23 32.77 -8.34
CA LEU A 12 -16.34 31.33 -8.60
C LEU A 12 -15.33 30.54 -7.75
N LEU A 13 -14.05 30.95 -7.73
CA LEU A 13 -12.98 30.30 -6.96
C LEU A 13 -13.20 30.37 -5.44
N GLU A 14 -13.90 31.39 -4.96
CA GLU A 14 -14.15 31.62 -3.53
C GLU A 14 -15.45 30.96 -3.03
N THR A 15 -16.44 30.71 -3.90
CA THR A 15 -17.80 30.28 -3.49
C THR A 15 -18.09 28.78 -3.61
N LEU A 16 -17.20 27.96 -4.18
CA LEU A 16 -17.41 26.51 -4.26
C LEU A 16 -16.31 25.74 -3.51
N PRO A 17 -16.63 25.13 -2.35
CA PRO A 17 -15.79 24.10 -1.76
C PRO A 17 -15.62 22.98 -2.79
N GLY A 18 -14.43 22.87 -3.38
CA GLY A 18 -14.11 21.81 -4.35
C GLY A 18 -13.44 22.26 -5.65
N ILE A 19 -13.32 23.55 -5.98
CA ILE A 19 -12.64 23.96 -7.24
C ILE A 19 -11.14 23.64 -7.20
N ALA A 20 -10.52 23.57 -6.01
CA ALA A 20 -9.16 23.05 -5.89
C ALA A 20 -9.01 21.61 -6.44
N GLN A 21 -10.08 20.79 -6.38
CA GLN A 21 -10.14 19.47 -7.03
C GLN A 21 -10.43 19.59 -8.53
N VAL A 22 -11.26 20.54 -8.97
CA VAL A 22 -11.64 20.75 -10.38
C VAL A 22 -10.47 21.29 -11.22
N LEU A 23 -9.54 22.04 -10.62
CA LEU A 23 -8.34 22.56 -11.28
C LEU A 23 -7.15 21.58 -11.27
N ARG A 24 -7.21 20.52 -10.46
CA ARG A 24 -6.18 19.47 -10.49
C ARG A 24 -6.56 18.46 -11.56
N SER A 25 -5.83 18.51 -12.67
CA SER A 25 -5.90 17.47 -13.68
C SER A 25 -5.58 16.12 -13.02
N PRO A 26 -6.39 15.06 -13.24
CA PRO A 26 -6.08 13.71 -12.77
C PRO A 26 -4.66 13.27 -13.14
N VAL A 27 -4.16 13.73 -14.29
CA VAL A 27 -2.80 13.50 -14.78
C VAL A 27 -1.75 14.20 -13.92
N ALA A 28 -2.04 15.41 -13.42
CA ALA A 28 -1.12 16.15 -12.57
C ALA A 28 -0.97 15.52 -11.18
N ASP A 29 -2.08 15.02 -10.62
CA ASP A 29 -2.06 14.26 -9.38
C ASP A 29 -1.29 12.94 -9.57
N ALA A 30 -1.61 12.19 -10.62
CA ALA A 30 -0.91 10.95 -10.97
C ALA A 30 0.60 11.14 -11.16
N LEU A 31 1.01 12.20 -11.88
CA LEU A 31 2.41 12.53 -12.08
C LEU A 31 3.12 12.82 -10.75
N SER A 32 2.49 13.62 -9.90
CA SER A 32 3.03 13.97 -8.58
C SER A 32 3.16 12.74 -7.67
N HIS A 33 2.17 11.85 -7.68
CA HIS A 33 2.20 10.61 -6.91
C HIS A 33 3.28 9.65 -7.39
N VAL A 34 3.43 9.45 -8.70
CA VAL A 34 4.46 8.58 -9.28
C VAL A 34 5.86 9.11 -8.97
N ILE A 35 6.10 10.43 -9.06
CA ILE A 35 7.39 11.04 -8.69
C ILE A 35 7.71 10.79 -7.21
N ARG A 36 6.73 10.99 -6.32
CA ARG A 36 6.90 10.74 -4.88
C ARG A 36 7.17 9.26 -4.59
N ALA A 37 6.47 8.35 -5.27
CA ALA A 37 6.69 6.92 -5.15
C ALA A 37 8.10 6.52 -5.64
N ALA A 38 8.54 7.07 -6.77
CA ALA A 38 9.90 6.85 -7.30
C ALA A 38 10.98 7.37 -6.34
N ALA A 39 10.73 8.49 -5.67
CA ALA A 39 11.59 9.03 -4.61
C ALA A 39 11.48 8.28 -3.28
N ARG A 40 10.66 7.22 -3.17
CA ARG A 40 10.37 6.47 -1.94
C ARG A 40 9.79 7.35 -0.81
N ILE A 41 9.11 8.42 -1.18
CA ILE A 41 8.41 9.33 -0.25
C ILE A 41 6.95 8.88 -0.05
N GLY A 42 6.38 8.14 -1.00
CA GLY A 42 5.04 7.57 -0.91
C GLY A 42 4.98 6.16 -1.48
N GLU A 43 3.81 5.54 -1.37
CA GLU A 43 3.55 4.23 -1.96
C GLU A 43 3.23 4.35 -3.45
N PHE A 44 3.67 3.35 -4.22
CA PHE A 44 3.30 3.25 -5.63
C PHE A 44 1.85 2.80 -5.76
N ASN A 45 1.08 3.51 -6.59
CA ASN A 45 -0.30 3.22 -6.93
C ASN A 45 -0.42 2.97 -8.43
N ILE A 46 -0.96 1.81 -8.79
CA ILE A 46 -1.09 1.39 -10.18
C ILE A 46 -2.04 2.30 -10.98
N ALA A 47 -3.09 2.81 -10.34
CA ALA A 47 -4.07 3.67 -11.01
C ALA A 47 -3.45 4.98 -11.52
N ASP A 48 -2.49 5.54 -10.75
CA ASP A 48 -1.76 6.74 -11.15
C ASP A 48 -0.86 6.45 -12.38
N ALA A 49 -0.16 5.32 -12.38
CA ALA A 49 0.66 4.92 -13.52
C ALA A 49 -0.18 4.67 -14.79
N GLU A 50 -1.33 4.00 -14.66
CA GLU A 50 -2.24 3.79 -15.79
C GLU A 50 -2.80 5.11 -16.35
N GLU A 51 -3.11 6.09 -15.50
CA GLU A 51 -3.57 7.40 -15.98
C GLU A 51 -2.50 8.12 -16.79
N LEU A 52 -1.23 8.01 -16.40
CA LEU A 52 -0.10 8.55 -17.18
C LEU A 52 0.04 7.85 -18.53
N VAL A 53 -0.11 6.52 -18.58
CA VAL A 53 -0.09 5.74 -19.82
C VAL A 53 -1.23 6.15 -20.75
N ARG A 54 -2.47 6.17 -20.22
CA ARG A 54 -3.66 6.61 -20.97
C ARG A 54 -3.51 8.04 -21.48
N TYR A 55 -2.96 8.95 -20.67
CA TYR A 55 -2.70 10.32 -21.09
C TYR A 55 -1.69 10.39 -22.24
N ALA A 56 -0.55 9.69 -22.13
CA ALA A 56 0.48 9.66 -23.15
C ALA A 56 -0.05 9.11 -24.49
N THR A 57 -0.85 8.04 -24.47
CA THR A 57 -1.50 7.50 -25.67
C THR A 57 -2.51 8.50 -26.26
N ARG A 58 -3.37 9.11 -25.44
CA ARG A 58 -4.35 10.13 -25.89
C ARG A 58 -3.70 11.36 -26.52
N ARG A 59 -2.47 11.70 -26.12
CA ARG A 59 -1.70 12.85 -26.64
C ARG A 59 -0.72 12.46 -27.74
N SER A 60 -0.78 11.22 -28.24
CA SER A 60 0.12 10.69 -29.27
C SER A 60 1.60 10.79 -28.90
N LEU A 61 1.91 10.76 -27.60
CA LEU A 61 3.28 10.72 -27.07
C LEU A 61 3.82 9.29 -27.01
N MET A 62 2.94 8.30 -27.16
CA MET A 62 3.21 6.87 -27.10
C MET A 62 2.25 6.13 -28.04
N ALA A 63 2.73 5.07 -28.68
CA ALA A 63 1.88 4.21 -29.52
C ALA A 63 0.86 3.44 -28.67
N GLN A 64 -0.30 3.12 -29.24
CA GLN A 64 -1.34 2.40 -28.50
C GLN A 64 -0.87 1.01 -28.08
N GLU A 65 -0.20 0.29 -28.99
CA GLU A 65 0.35 -1.04 -28.72
C GLU A 65 1.43 -1.02 -27.64
N GLU A 66 2.21 0.07 -27.55
CA GLU A 66 3.20 0.25 -26.50
C GLU A 66 2.53 0.51 -25.14
N GLY A 67 1.50 1.37 -25.13
CA GLY A 67 0.71 1.65 -23.93
C GLY A 67 0.01 0.40 -23.37
N ASP A 68 -0.59 -0.43 -24.23
CA ASP A 68 -1.28 -1.66 -23.82
C ASP A 68 -0.31 -2.68 -23.23
N ARG A 69 0.87 -2.84 -23.81
CA ARG A 69 1.94 -3.70 -23.26
C ARG A 69 2.38 -3.20 -21.90
N LEU A 70 2.62 -1.90 -21.76
CA LEU A 70 3.07 -1.30 -20.51
C LEU A 70 2.03 -1.46 -19.39
N ILE A 71 0.73 -1.30 -19.68
CA ILE A 71 -0.35 -1.58 -18.72
C ILE A 71 -0.31 -3.05 -18.28
N GLY A 72 -0.13 -3.98 -19.22
CA GLY A 72 0.05 -5.40 -18.92
C GLY A 72 1.21 -5.67 -17.95
N ASP A 73 2.36 -5.06 -18.21
CA ASP A 73 3.56 -5.18 -17.36
C ASP A 73 3.33 -4.59 -15.96
N LEU A 74 2.62 -3.45 -15.86
CA LEU A 74 2.24 -2.83 -14.59
C LEU A 74 1.37 -3.77 -13.74
N HIS A 75 0.32 -4.37 -14.33
CA HIS A 75 -0.53 -5.33 -13.62
C HIS A 75 0.24 -6.58 -13.20
N ALA A 76 1.12 -7.10 -14.06
CA ALA A 76 1.96 -8.25 -13.73
C ALA A 76 2.92 -7.94 -12.58
N ALA A 77 3.50 -6.75 -12.56
CA ALA A 77 4.37 -6.30 -11.47
C ALA A 77 3.60 -6.14 -10.15
N GLU A 78 2.39 -5.57 -10.20
CA GLU A 78 1.55 -5.41 -9.02
C GLU A 78 1.09 -6.75 -8.45
N GLN A 79 0.65 -7.68 -9.31
CA GLN A 79 0.29 -9.02 -8.87
C GLN A 79 1.46 -9.72 -8.16
N ARG A 80 2.67 -9.63 -8.73
CA ARG A 80 3.89 -10.14 -8.10
C ARG A 80 4.18 -9.48 -6.75
N ARG A 81 3.85 -8.20 -6.57
CA ARG A 81 4.00 -7.49 -5.28
C ARG A 81 3.02 -8.03 -4.25
N LEU A 82 1.76 -8.22 -4.63
CA LEU A 82 0.71 -8.76 -3.78
C LEU A 82 1.01 -10.20 -3.36
N ASP A 83 1.45 -11.05 -4.28
CA ASP A 83 1.81 -12.45 -4.00
C ASP A 83 2.94 -12.53 -2.96
N ARG A 84 4.00 -11.72 -3.13
CA ARG A 84 5.11 -11.65 -2.17
C ARG A 84 4.67 -11.14 -0.80
N ALA A 85 3.73 -10.19 -0.76
CA ALA A 85 3.19 -9.69 0.50
C ALA A 85 2.40 -10.79 1.23
N ALA A 86 1.55 -11.53 0.51
CA ALA A 86 0.80 -12.66 1.05
C ALA A 86 1.71 -13.78 1.57
N ASP A 87 2.80 -14.09 0.87
CA ASP A 87 3.76 -15.10 1.31
C ASP A 87 4.53 -14.69 2.57
N ARG A 88 4.92 -13.41 2.67
CA ARG A 88 5.53 -12.86 3.89
C ARG A 88 4.55 -12.92 5.07
N GLU A 89 3.28 -12.62 4.84
CA GLU A 89 2.26 -12.70 5.88
C GLU A 89 2.08 -14.15 6.37
N LYS A 90 1.94 -15.12 5.46
CA LYS A 90 1.86 -16.55 5.79
C LYS A 90 3.09 -17.01 6.58
N ALA A 91 4.29 -16.63 6.14
CA ALA A 91 5.53 -16.97 6.83
C ALA A 91 5.58 -16.36 8.26
N SER A 92 5.11 -15.13 8.43
CA SER A 92 5.05 -14.49 9.75
C SER A 92 4.10 -15.22 10.71
N LYS A 93 2.90 -15.60 10.22
CA LYS A 93 1.90 -16.37 10.98
C LYS A 93 2.40 -17.78 11.33
N ALA A 94 3.15 -18.42 10.44
CA ALA A 94 3.77 -19.72 10.71
C ALA A 94 4.85 -19.59 11.80
N ARG A 95 5.66 -18.52 11.74
CA ARG A 95 6.73 -18.27 12.73
C ARG A 95 6.18 -17.96 14.12
N THR A 96 5.07 -17.22 14.23
CA THR A 96 4.41 -16.98 15.54
C THR A 96 3.82 -18.27 16.11
N LYS A 97 3.14 -19.08 15.30
CA LYS A 97 2.62 -20.40 15.72
C LYS A 97 3.74 -21.34 16.19
N ALA A 98 4.86 -21.40 15.47
CA ALA A 98 6.01 -22.22 15.85
C ALA A 98 6.67 -21.76 17.17
N LYS A 99 6.78 -20.44 17.39
CA LYS A 99 7.25 -19.88 18.67
C LYS A 99 6.30 -20.22 19.82
N ALA A 100 4.99 -20.05 19.63
CA ALA A 100 3.99 -20.39 20.65
C ALA A 100 4.03 -21.88 21.03
N ALA A 101 4.14 -22.78 20.04
CA ALA A 101 4.26 -24.22 20.28
C ALA A 101 5.55 -24.59 21.05
N ARG A 102 6.68 -23.92 20.77
CA ARG A 102 7.93 -24.11 21.52
C ARG A 102 7.81 -23.66 22.98
N THR A 103 7.17 -22.53 23.25
CA THR A 103 6.95 -22.03 24.61
C THR A 103 6.03 -22.95 25.42
N ILE A 104 4.98 -23.51 24.81
CA ILE A 104 4.10 -24.46 25.49
C ILE A 104 4.85 -25.75 25.84
N LYS A 105 5.75 -26.21 24.96
CA LYS A 105 6.55 -27.43 25.19
C LYS A 105 7.59 -27.24 26.31
N SER A 106 8.19 -26.05 26.45
CA SER A 106 9.15 -25.75 27.52
C SER A 106 8.47 -25.57 28.90
N VAL A 107 7.26 -25.01 28.95
CA VAL A 107 6.48 -24.89 30.20
C VAL A 107 5.99 -26.27 30.69
N LYS A 108 5.66 -27.19 29.77
CA LYS A 108 5.25 -28.55 30.15
C LYS A 108 6.42 -29.44 30.62
N ALA A 109 7.65 -29.14 30.17
CA ALA A 109 8.86 -29.86 30.56
C ALA A 109 9.46 -29.40 31.91
N THR A 110 9.03 -28.23 32.45
CA THR A 110 9.58 -27.64 33.68
C THR A 110 8.72 -27.88 34.94
N LYS A 111 7.71 -28.75 34.88
CA LYS A 111 7.05 -29.30 36.09
C LYS A 111 7.51 -30.73 36.41
N PRO A 112 8.73 -30.97 36.91
CA PRO A 112 9.00 -32.16 37.71
C PRO A 112 8.73 -31.86 39.19
N VAL A 113 7.73 -32.56 39.73
CA VAL A 113 7.75 -33.21 41.06
C VAL A 113 8.35 -32.39 42.24
N LYS A 114 7.49 -31.69 42.99
CA LYS A 114 7.69 -31.46 44.43
C LYS A 114 6.46 -31.96 45.21
N LYS A 115 6.34 -33.28 45.35
CA LYS A 115 5.47 -33.88 46.38
C LYS A 115 5.94 -35.27 46.79
N ALA A 116 7.14 -35.37 47.34
CA ALA A 116 7.55 -36.51 48.15
C ALA A 116 8.71 -36.09 49.06
N ALA A 117 8.41 -35.77 50.32
CA ALA A 117 9.27 -35.98 51.49
C ALA A 117 8.74 -35.18 52.70
N LYS A 118 7.79 -35.76 53.45
CA LYS A 118 7.75 -35.54 54.90
C LYS A 118 7.02 -36.71 55.56
N GLY A 119 7.72 -37.38 56.49
CA GLY A 119 7.08 -38.27 57.45
C GLY A 119 7.57 -39.71 57.50
N ALA A 120 8.88 -39.96 57.49
CA ALA A 120 9.44 -41.15 58.13
C ALA A 120 10.43 -40.72 59.21
N ARG A 121 9.97 -40.68 60.46
CA ARG A 121 10.84 -40.70 61.65
C ARG A 121 10.27 -41.74 62.62
N LYS A 122 10.92 -42.89 62.64
CA LYS A 122 10.88 -43.89 63.73
C LYS A 122 11.65 -43.34 64.93
N LYS A 123 11.07 -43.41 66.13
CA LYS A 123 11.47 -44.28 67.26
C LYS A 123 10.76 -43.80 68.51
#